data_AF-A0A9E2CII8-F1
#
_entry.id   AF-A0A9E2CII8-F1
#
_cell.length_a   1.000
_cell.length_b   1.000
_cell.length_c   1.000
_cell.angle_alpha   90.00
_cell.angle_beta   90.00
_cell.angle_gamma   90.00
#
_symmetry.space_group_name_H-M   'P 1'
#
loop_
_entity.id
_entity.type
_entity.pdbx_description
1 polymer ?
#
loop_
_entity_poly.entity_id
_entity_poly.type
_entity_poly.pdbx_seq_one_letter_code
_entity_poly.pdbx_strand_id
1 'polypeptide(L)'
;TFAHSNWVLPPTGQAFPQAEVGLDGAISAIGARHVIFDGCAVRHVGTYAMAFGVGCRDNRVENCEMVDLGAGGIKIGHAGSALWGEASRVPDPPESAASHHTLRNNLIAHAGRLHPAAIGVWIGHSPHNTVEHNDIFDLYYSSVSVGWIWGYAPSLAHHNKIVHNHMHTIGQGVLSDMGAVYTLGIAPGTEVSHNRIHDVRSFGYGGWGLYTDEGSSGVVMEGNQVYRTKCGGFHQHYGKENRIRNNVFALGTEQQIQRSRTEPHVSFFFERNIVYWNNDSPMLGSNWKDDQFRMDYNVYYHVGKPVVFPGDLDLAEWQAQRGQDAHSLVADPKFVAPEKDDFDLQPDSPALKLGFKPLDVDKAGRLSAPMLTGDLPPVPRAFD
;
A
#
# COMPACT_ATOMS: atom_id res chain seq x y z
N THR A 1 -14.57 -8.68 -23.17
CA THR A 1 -15.04 -7.61 -22.28
C THR A 1 -16.22 -8.10 -21.48
N PHE A 2 -16.20 -7.85 -20.17
CA PHE A 2 -17.32 -8.04 -19.24
C PHE A 2 -17.79 -6.65 -18.83
N ALA A 3 -19.07 -6.33 -19.05
CA ALA A 3 -19.56 -4.98 -18.78
C ALA A 3 -21.02 -4.95 -18.36
N HIS A 4 -21.40 -3.85 -17.71
CA HIS A 4 -22.78 -3.54 -17.32
C HIS A 4 -23.36 -4.55 -16.34
N SER A 5 -22.85 -4.53 -15.11
CA SER A 5 -23.53 -5.15 -13.97
C SER A 5 -24.06 -4.08 -13.04
N ASN A 6 -25.21 -4.35 -12.41
CA ASN A 6 -25.77 -3.47 -11.40
C ASN A 6 -25.51 -4.05 -10.00
N TRP A 7 -25.40 -3.17 -9.01
CA TRP A 7 -25.52 -3.53 -7.61
C TRP A 7 -26.88 -3.03 -7.08
N VAL A 8 -27.57 -3.89 -6.34
CA VAL A 8 -28.86 -3.55 -5.72
C VAL A 8 -28.66 -3.58 -4.21
N LEU A 9 -28.88 -2.44 -3.57
CA LEU A 9 -28.85 -2.33 -2.11
C LEU A 9 -29.84 -3.33 -1.50
N PRO A 10 -29.39 -4.27 -0.64
CA PRO A 10 -30.29 -5.18 0.05
C PRO A 10 -31.31 -4.43 0.92
N PRO A 11 -32.54 -4.94 1.12
CA PRO A 11 -33.56 -4.28 1.94
C PRO A 11 -33.13 -3.98 3.39
N THR A 12 -32.21 -4.77 3.93
CA THR A 12 -31.63 -4.60 5.27
C THR A 12 -30.51 -3.56 5.32
N GLY A 13 -30.17 -2.95 4.19
CA GLY A 13 -28.97 -2.15 4.04
C GLY A 13 -27.70 -3.00 3.91
N GLN A 14 -26.57 -2.32 3.76
CA GLN A 14 -25.24 -2.90 3.76
C GLN A 14 -24.29 -1.95 4.48
N ALA A 15 -23.45 -2.48 5.38
CA ALA A 15 -22.37 -1.75 6.01
C ALA A 15 -21.25 -2.72 6.36
N PHE A 16 -20.03 -2.43 5.89
CA PHE A 16 -18.83 -3.19 6.24
C PHE A 16 -17.81 -2.25 6.89
N PRO A 17 -17.23 -2.63 8.04
CA PRO A 17 -16.20 -1.83 8.69
C PRO A 17 -14.95 -1.55 7.84
N GLN A 18 -14.62 -2.43 6.89
CA GLN A 18 -13.42 -2.31 6.08
C GLN A 18 -13.57 -2.97 4.70
N ALA A 19 -12.93 -2.37 3.70
CA ALA A 19 -12.71 -2.91 2.36
C ALA A 19 -13.98 -3.27 1.57
N GLU A 20 -15.19 -2.96 2.05
CA GLU A 20 -16.43 -3.45 1.45
C GLU A 20 -16.38 -4.98 1.22
N VAL A 21 -15.77 -5.70 2.16
CA VAL A 21 -15.27 -7.06 1.95
C VAL A 21 -16.36 -8.06 1.56
N GLY A 22 -17.60 -7.81 1.98
CA GLY A 22 -18.75 -8.66 1.69
C GLY A 22 -19.48 -8.33 0.38
N LEU A 23 -19.02 -7.36 -0.42
CA LEU A 23 -19.52 -7.16 -1.79
C LEU A 23 -18.97 -8.20 -2.74
N ASP A 24 -19.76 -8.70 -3.68
CA ASP A 24 -19.23 -9.65 -4.67
C ASP A 24 -18.41 -8.98 -5.80
N GLY A 25 -17.81 -9.79 -6.67
CA GLY A 25 -17.24 -9.36 -7.96
C GLY A 25 -18.22 -9.49 -9.12
N ALA A 26 -17.99 -8.74 -10.20
CA ALA A 26 -18.67 -8.96 -11.48
C ALA A 26 -18.27 -10.30 -12.10
N ILE A 27 -17.04 -10.75 -11.83
CA ILE A 27 -16.57 -12.11 -12.09
C ILE A 27 -16.20 -12.72 -10.74
N SER A 28 -16.87 -13.80 -10.36
CA SER A 28 -16.65 -14.47 -9.08
C SER A 28 -16.33 -15.93 -9.27
N ALA A 29 -15.29 -16.39 -8.56
CA ALA A 29 -14.75 -17.73 -8.66
C ALA A 29 -14.72 -18.41 -7.29
N ILE A 30 -15.15 -19.67 -7.26
CA ILE A 30 -15.05 -20.58 -6.11
C ILE A 30 -14.45 -21.90 -6.62
N GLY A 31 -13.42 -22.40 -5.95
CA GLY A 31 -12.72 -23.63 -6.33
C GLY A 31 -11.96 -23.57 -7.65
N ALA A 32 -11.83 -22.39 -8.27
CA ALA A 32 -11.16 -22.23 -9.56
C ALA A 32 -9.65 -22.43 -9.42
N ARG A 33 -9.07 -23.27 -10.28
CA ARG A 33 -7.63 -23.54 -10.28
C ARG A 33 -7.06 -23.45 -11.68
N HIS A 34 -5.90 -22.81 -11.80
CA HIS A 34 -5.20 -22.64 -13.08
C HIS A 34 -6.03 -21.90 -14.15
N VAL A 35 -6.94 -21.02 -13.73
CA VAL A 35 -7.69 -20.14 -14.63
C VAL A 35 -6.85 -18.92 -14.98
N ILE A 36 -6.85 -18.54 -16.25
CA ILE A 36 -6.14 -17.37 -16.76
C ILE A 36 -7.17 -16.42 -17.38
N PHE A 37 -7.19 -15.19 -16.87
CA PHE A 37 -7.78 -14.03 -17.54
C PHE A 37 -6.63 -13.23 -18.15
N ASP A 38 -6.54 -13.21 -19.47
CA ASP A 38 -5.49 -12.49 -20.20
C ASP A 38 -6.13 -11.53 -21.21
N GLY A 39 -5.74 -10.25 -21.17
CA GLY A 39 -6.22 -9.24 -22.12
C GLY A 39 -7.73 -9.02 -22.04
N CYS A 40 -8.30 -9.08 -20.84
CA CYS A 40 -9.73 -8.88 -20.61
C CYS A 40 -10.01 -7.47 -20.08
N ALA A 41 -11.15 -6.89 -20.48
CA ALA A 41 -11.69 -5.69 -19.84
C ALA A 41 -12.88 -6.01 -18.94
N VAL A 42 -12.93 -5.42 -17.75
CA VAL A 42 -14.11 -5.36 -16.87
C VAL A 42 -14.49 -3.89 -16.68
N ARG A 43 -15.68 -3.48 -17.11
CA ARG A 43 -16.05 -2.06 -17.11
C ARG A 43 -17.52 -1.79 -16.83
N HIS A 44 -17.84 -0.66 -16.21
CA HIS A 44 -19.22 -0.27 -15.87
C HIS A 44 -19.92 -1.31 -15.00
N VAL A 45 -19.29 -1.69 -13.89
CA VAL A 45 -19.80 -2.73 -12.97
C VAL A 45 -20.11 -2.13 -11.61
N GLY A 46 -21.20 -2.57 -10.97
CA GLY A 46 -21.65 -2.00 -9.70
C GLY A 46 -20.85 -2.42 -8.46
N THR A 47 -20.02 -3.46 -8.54
CA THR A 47 -19.28 -4.02 -7.40
C THR A 47 -17.78 -4.15 -7.71
N TYR A 48 -17.08 -5.12 -7.10
CA TYR A 48 -15.67 -5.39 -7.45
C TYR A 48 -15.57 -5.91 -8.88
N ALA A 49 -14.44 -5.71 -9.57
CA ALA A 49 -14.26 -6.29 -10.89
C ALA A 49 -14.16 -7.83 -10.84
N MET A 50 -13.32 -8.37 -9.95
CA MET A 50 -13.13 -9.81 -9.80
C MET A 50 -13.00 -10.25 -8.33
N ALA A 51 -13.49 -11.44 -8.01
CA ALA A 51 -13.35 -12.03 -6.68
C ALA A 51 -12.97 -13.52 -6.76
N PHE A 52 -11.86 -13.88 -6.13
CA PHE A 52 -11.38 -15.25 -5.98
C PHE A 52 -11.61 -15.71 -4.54
N GLY A 53 -12.62 -16.56 -4.36
CA GLY A 53 -13.04 -17.04 -3.06
C GLY A 53 -12.44 -18.39 -2.68
N VAL A 54 -13.17 -19.08 -1.81
CA VAL A 54 -12.78 -20.37 -1.21
C VAL A 54 -12.29 -21.36 -2.27
N GLY A 55 -11.14 -21.98 -2.00
CA GLY A 55 -10.54 -23.05 -2.80
C GLY A 55 -9.85 -22.60 -4.08
N CYS A 56 -9.86 -21.30 -4.40
CA CYS A 56 -9.22 -20.80 -5.62
C CYS A 56 -7.69 -20.81 -5.50
N ARG A 57 -6.98 -21.40 -6.47
CA ARG A 57 -5.51 -21.48 -6.42
C ARG A 57 -4.85 -21.33 -7.79
N ASP A 58 -3.66 -20.77 -7.83
CA ASP A 58 -2.82 -20.73 -9.04
C ASP A 58 -3.53 -20.08 -10.24
N ASN A 59 -4.37 -19.07 -10.00
CA ASN A 59 -5.05 -18.33 -11.06
C ASN A 59 -4.29 -17.06 -11.43
N ARG A 60 -4.41 -16.64 -12.69
CA ARG A 60 -3.68 -15.50 -13.24
C ARG A 60 -4.64 -14.48 -13.82
N VAL A 61 -4.43 -13.21 -13.51
CA VAL A 61 -5.10 -12.07 -14.13
C VAL A 61 -4.00 -11.19 -14.70
N GLU A 62 -3.91 -11.18 -16.02
CA GLU A 62 -2.81 -10.57 -16.74
C GLU A 62 -3.28 -9.65 -17.86
N ASN A 63 -2.59 -8.54 -18.07
CA ASN A 63 -2.87 -7.61 -19.17
C ASN A 63 -4.33 -7.10 -19.19
N CYS A 64 -5.04 -7.17 -18.07
CA CYS A 64 -6.45 -6.81 -17.97
C CYS A 64 -6.65 -5.33 -17.62
N GLU A 65 -7.82 -4.80 -17.96
CA GLU A 65 -8.20 -3.41 -17.68
C GLU A 65 -9.54 -3.38 -16.94
N MET A 66 -9.54 -2.81 -15.74
CA MET A 66 -10.68 -2.77 -14.84
C MET A 66 -10.97 -1.31 -14.52
N VAL A 67 -11.98 -0.77 -15.17
CA VAL A 67 -12.23 0.68 -15.20
C VAL A 67 -13.72 0.98 -15.01
N ASP A 68 -14.04 2.06 -14.29
CA ASP A 68 -15.41 2.44 -13.95
C ASP A 68 -16.08 1.36 -13.10
N LEU A 69 -15.61 1.26 -11.86
CA LEU A 69 -15.97 0.23 -10.91
C LEU A 69 -16.75 0.86 -9.75
N GLY A 70 -17.92 0.31 -9.45
CA GLY A 70 -18.75 0.70 -8.32
C GLY A 70 -18.05 0.43 -6.99
N ALA A 71 -17.34 -0.70 -6.87
CA ALA A 71 -16.43 -0.99 -5.76
C ALA A 71 -14.98 -1.07 -6.25
N GLY A 72 -14.21 -2.09 -5.86
CA GLY A 72 -12.77 -2.17 -6.10
C GLY A 72 -12.37 -3.02 -7.31
N GLY A 73 -11.08 -3.31 -7.44
CA GLY A 73 -10.57 -4.15 -8.53
C GLY A 73 -10.72 -5.64 -8.23
N ILE A 74 -9.76 -6.21 -7.52
CA ILE A 74 -9.64 -7.67 -7.37
C ILE A 74 -9.61 -8.06 -5.89
N LYS A 75 -10.43 -9.03 -5.50
CA LYS A 75 -10.40 -9.64 -4.17
C LYS A 75 -9.84 -11.06 -4.21
N ILE A 76 -9.01 -11.40 -3.23
CA ILE A 76 -8.48 -12.74 -3.02
C ILE A 76 -8.75 -13.16 -1.57
N GLY A 77 -9.44 -14.30 -1.40
CA GLY A 77 -9.82 -14.88 -0.10
C GLY A 77 -11.33 -14.95 0.11
N HIS A 78 -12.12 -14.13 -0.59
CA HIS A 78 -13.57 -14.14 -0.51
C HIS A 78 -14.22 -13.79 -1.87
N ALA A 79 -15.24 -14.55 -2.24
CA ALA A 79 -16.13 -14.30 -3.37
C ALA A 79 -17.55 -14.64 -2.95
N GLY A 80 -18.53 -13.91 -3.49
CA GLY A 80 -19.91 -13.91 -3.05
C GLY A 80 -20.27 -12.61 -2.32
N SER A 81 -21.58 -12.37 -2.22
CA SER A 81 -22.14 -11.42 -1.26
C SER A 81 -22.23 -12.09 0.10
N ALA A 82 -21.71 -11.46 1.15
CA ALA A 82 -21.70 -12.05 2.49
C ALA A 82 -21.74 -11.00 3.60
N LEU A 83 -22.16 -11.39 4.80
CA LEU A 83 -22.06 -10.54 5.97
C LEU A 83 -20.61 -10.42 6.45
N TRP A 84 -20.30 -9.39 7.24
CA TRP A 84 -18.95 -9.14 7.76
C TRP A 84 -18.28 -10.38 8.37
N GLY A 85 -18.99 -11.11 9.24
CA GLY A 85 -18.46 -12.30 9.91
C GLY A 85 -18.18 -13.47 8.97
N GLU A 86 -18.94 -13.59 7.87
CA GLU A 86 -18.76 -14.64 6.87
C GLU A 86 -17.59 -14.31 5.94
N ALA A 87 -17.51 -13.06 5.47
CA ALA A 87 -16.43 -12.58 4.62
C ALA A 87 -15.07 -12.55 5.35
N SER A 88 -15.09 -12.50 6.69
CA SER A 88 -13.88 -12.47 7.54
C SER A 88 -13.43 -13.84 8.05
N ARG A 89 -14.18 -14.91 7.73
CA ARG A 89 -13.92 -16.25 8.27
C ARG A 89 -12.56 -16.78 7.81
N VAL A 90 -11.76 -17.28 8.75
CA VAL A 90 -10.53 -18.01 8.44
C VAL A 90 -10.90 -19.30 7.69
N PRO A 91 -10.30 -19.57 6.51
CA PRO A 91 -10.57 -20.78 5.74
C PRO A 91 -10.32 -22.07 6.54
N ASP A 92 -11.28 -22.99 6.49
CA ASP A 92 -11.25 -24.29 7.17
C ASP A 92 -12.06 -25.30 6.33
N PRO A 93 -11.46 -26.45 5.92
CA PRO A 93 -10.09 -26.90 6.18
C PRO A 93 -9.03 -26.08 5.41
N PRO A 94 -7.72 -26.17 5.74
CA PRO A 94 -6.68 -25.32 5.14
C PRO A 94 -6.58 -25.38 3.59
N GLU A 95 -6.97 -26.49 2.97
CA GLU A 95 -7.06 -26.62 1.50
C GLU A 95 -8.09 -25.68 0.85
N SER A 96 -8.99 -25.12 1.65
CA SER A 96 -10.00 -24.14 1.23
C SER A 96 -9.44 -22.72 1.13
N ALA A 97 -8.21 -22.46 1.60
CA ALA A 97 -7.58 -21.16 1.47
C ALA A 97 -7.27 -20.82 0.00
N ALA A 98 -7.69 -19.62 -0.42
CA ALA A 98 -7.27 -19.04 -1.68
C ALA A 98 -5.77 -18.72 -1.62
N SER A 99 -4.99 -18.96 -2.68
CA SER A 99 -3.54 -18.71 -2.66
C SER A 99 -2.89 -18.76 -4.03
N HIS A 100 -1.65 -18.32 -4.14
CA HIS A 100 -0.82 -18.45 -5.36
C HIS A 100 -1.41 -17.74 -6.59
N HIS A 101 -2.18 -16.67 -6.38
CA HIS A 101 -2.68 -15.87 -7.48
C HIS A 101 -1.61 -14.93 -8.00
N THR A 102 -1.58 -14.71 -9.32
CA THR A 102 -0.73 -13.69 -9.95
C THR A 102 -1.60 -12.64 -10.63
N LEU A 103 -1.47 -11.39 -10.19
CA LEU A 103 -2.09 -10.20 -10.77
C LEU A 103 -0.97 -9.37 -11.39
N ARG A 104 -0.79 -9.48 -12.71
CA ARG A 104 0.34 -8.87 -13.41
C ARG A 104 -0.08 -7.96 -14.56
N ASN A 105 0.57 -6.82 -14.72
CA ASN A 105 0.39 -5.99 -15.92
C ASN A 105 -1.05 -5.50 -16.13
N ASN A 106 -1.80 -5.28 -15.05
CA ASN A 106 -3.19 -4.83 -15.12
C ASN A 106 -3.32 -3.32 -14.89
N LEU A 107 -4.40 -2.74 -15.41
CA LEU A 107 -4.90 -1.42 -15.05
C LEU A 107 -6.12 -1.58 -14.14
N ILE A 108 -6.09 -0.98 -12.95
CA ILE A 108 -7.24 -0.87 -12.04
C ILE A 108 -7.45 0.61 -11.76
N ALA A 109 -8.49 1.21 -12.36
CA ALA A 109 -8.69 2.64 -12.25
C ALA A 109 -10.15 3.05 -12.12
N HIS A 110 -10.38 4.26 -11.63
CA HIS A 110 -11.71 4.86 -11.52
C HIS A 110 -12.68 3.98 -10.72
N ALA A 111 -12.25 3.60 -9.52
CA ALA A 111 -12.94 2.64 -8.68
C ALA A 111 -13.56 3.31 -7.44
N GLY A 112 -14.45 2.58 -6.75
CA GLY A 112 -15.18 3.05 -5.57
C GLY A 112 -16.30 4.04 -5.88
N ARG A 113 -16.83 4.05 -7.10
CA ARG A 113 -17.84 5.03 -7.54
C ARG A 113 -19.18 4.93 -6.82
N LEU A 114 -19.49 3.77 -6.25
CA LEU A 114 -20.65 3.53 -5.40
C LEU A 114 -20.24 3.17 -3.96
N HIS A 115 -19.09 2.51 -3.81
CA HIS A 115 -18.58 1.93 -2.58
C HIS A 115 -17.16 2.45 -2.31
N PRO A 116 -17.03 3.66 -1.72
CA PRO A 116 -15.74 4.34 -1.62
C PRO A 116 -14.73 3.62 -0.73
N ALA A 117 -15.18 2.76 0.19
CA ALA A 117 -14.31 2.00 1.08
C ALA A 117 -13.70 0.74 0.44
N ALA A 118 -13.98 0.47 -0.85
CA ALA A 118 -13.41 -0.65 -1.57
C ALA A 118 -11.94 -0.44 -1.95
N ILE A 119 -11.23 -1.54 -2.22
CA ILE A 119 -9.78 -1.59 -2.42
C ILE A 119 -9.44 -1.91 -3.88
N GLY A 120 -8.33 -1.38 -4.40
CA GLY A 120 -7.83 -1.80 -5.72
C GLY A 120 -7.55 -3.30 -5.79
N VAL A 121 -6.70 -3.80 -4.91
CA VAL A 121 -6.47 -5.24 -4.68
C VAL A 121 -6.56 -5.57 -3.20
N TRP A 122 -7.50 -6.43 -2.83
CA TRP A 122 -7.64 -6.92 -1.46
C TRP A 122 -7.18 -8.38 -1.36
N ILE A 123 -6.29 -8.66 -0.41
CA ILE A 123 -5.79 -10.00 -0.07
C ILE A 123 -6.17 -10.26 1.39
N GLY A 124 -7.18 -11.10 1.62
CA GLY A 124 -7.62 -11.49 2.96
C GLY A 124 -6.74 -12.59 3.56
N HIS A 125 -7.36 -13.67 4.04
CA HIS A 125 -6.66 -14.86 4.55
C HIS A 125 -6.03 -15.69 3.42
N SER A 126 -5.02 -15.13 2.73
CA SER A 126 -4.46 -15.73 1.51
C SER A 126 -2.93 -15.53 1.39
N PRO A 127 -2.15 -16.64 1.31
CA PRO A 127 -0.71 -16.58 1.15
C PRO A 127 -0.24 -16.69 -0.31
N HIS A 128 1.04 -16.35 -0.52
CA HIS A 128 1.80 -16.61 -1.75
C HIS A 128 1.26 -15.94 -3.03
N ASN A 129 0.52 -14.84 -2.89
CA ASN A 129 0.04 -14.09 -4.06
C ASN A 129 1.10 -13.12 -4.56
N THR A 130 1.04 -12.80 -5.85
CA THR A 130 1.91 -11.80 -6.50
C THR A 130 1.04 -10.74 -7.16
N VAL A 131 1.26 -9.48 -6.80
CA VAL A 131 0.66 -8.28 -7.39
C VAL A 131 1.82 -7.46 -7.93
N GLU A 132 2.04 -7.52 -9.24
CA GLU A 132 3.20 -6.87 -9.84
C GLU A 132 2.94 -6.15 -11.16
N HIS A 133 3.70 -5.09 -11.42
CA HIS A 133 3.60 -4.32 -12.66
C HIS A 133 2.17 -3.84 -12.96
N ASN A 134 1.40 -3.43 -11.95
CA ASN A 134 0.05 -2.90 -12.16
C ASN A 134 0.02 -1.37 -11.99
N ASP A 135 -0.85 -0.72 -12.76
CA ASP A 135 -1.26 0.67 -12.52
C ASP A 135 -2.56 0.66 -11.73
N ILE A 136 -2.55 1.24 -10.52
CA ILE A 136 -3.71 1.27 -9.62
C ILE A 136 -3.95 2.71 -9.17
N PHE A 137 -4.99 3.37 -9.70
CA PHE A 137 -5.21 4.79 -9.43
C PHE A 137 -6.66 5.25 -9.43
N ASP A 138 -6.90 6.45 -8.90
CA ASP A 138 -8.24 7.04 -8.78
C ASP A 138 -9.20 6.13 -7.99
N LEU A 139 -8.84 5.93 -6.72
CA LEU A 139 -9.63 5.25 -5.69
C LEU A 139 -9.87 6.19 -4.50
N TYR A 140 -10.92 5.92 -3.73
CA TYR A 140 -11.29 6.68 -2.53
C TYR A 140 -10.80 6.09 -1.21
N TYR A 141 -10.14 4.93 -1.27
CA TYR A 141 -9.51 4.28 -0.11
C TYR A 141 -8.14 3.72 -0.50
N SER A 142 -7.72 2.56 0.01
CA SER A 142 -6.37 2.00 -0.22
C SER A 142 -6.21 1.36 -1.61
N SER A 143 -5.00 1.38 -2.18
CA SER A 143 -4.71 0.68 -3.45
C SER A 143 -4.61 -0.83 -3.23
N VAL A 144 -3.80 -1.25 -2.25
CA VAL A 144 -3.58 -2.66 -1.93
C VAL A 144 -3.71 -2.87 -0.42
N SER A 145 -4.48 -3.86 -0.02
CA SER A 145 -4.68 -4.26 1.39
C SER A 145 -4.35 -5.74 1.55
N VAL A 146 -3.48 -6.08 2.51
CA VAL A 146 -2.96 -7.44 2.70
C VAL A 146 -3.05 -7.88 4.16
N GLY A 147 -3.76 -8.98 4.38
CA GLY A 147 -3.98 -9.56 5.70
C GLY A 147 -5.30 -9.14 6.34
N TRP A 148 -5.76 -9.96 7.28
CA TRP A 148 -7.12 -9.86 7.87
C TRP A 148 -7.16 -10.30 9.34
N ILE A 149 -6.04 -10.16 10.06
CA ILE A 149 -5.91 -10.47 11.48
C ILE A 149 -5.45 -9.22 12.22
N TRP A 150 -6.32 -8.68 13.09
CA TRP A 150 -5.99 -7.57 13.97
C TRP A 150 -5.18 -8.09 15.16
N GLY A 151 -3.89 -7.81 15.14
CA GLY A 151 -2.96 -8.20 16.20
C GLY A 151 -2.12 -9.44 15.87
N TYR A 152 -1.71 -10.18 16.89
CA TYR A 152 -0.67 -11.21 16.79
C TYR A 152 -1.19 -12.66 16.72
N ALA A 153 -2.47 -12.85 16.45
CA ALA A 153 -2.99 -14.19 16.19
C ALA A 153 -2.38 -14.76 14.90
N PRO A 154 -2.36 -16.10 14.72
CA PRO A 154 -1.89 -16.71 13.48
C PRO A 154 -2.62 -16.10 12.26
N SER A 155 -1.84 -15.68 11.27
CA SER A 155 -2.33 -15.07 10.04
C SER A 155 -1.90 -15.89 8.83
N LEU A 156 -2.80 -16.02 7.86
CA LEU A 156 -2.57 -16.76 6.62
C LEU A 156 -2.05 -15.86 5.48
N ALA A 157 -1.97 -14.55 5.68
CA ALA A 157 -1.59 -13.60 4.64
C ALA A 157 -0.07 -13.36 4.57
N HIS A 158 0.68 -14.43 4.35
CA HIS A 158 2.14 -14.41 4.35
C HIS A 158 2.73 -14.68 2.96
N HIS A 159 4.01 -14.35 2.77
CA HIS A 159 4.74 -14.56 1.51
C HIS A 159 4.06 -13.93 0.28
N ASN A 160 3.31 -12.85 0.49
CA ASN A 160 2.70 -12.09 -0.61
C ASN A 160 3.72 -11.10 -1.19
N LYS A 161 3.67 -10.86 -2.49
CA LYS A 161 4.55 -9.93 -3.19
C LYS A 161 3.74 -8.80 -3.79
N ILE A 162 4.09 -7.57 -3.46
CA ILE A 162 3.50 -6.34 -3.98
C ILE A 162 4.65 -5.53 -4.57
N VAL A 163 4.97 -5.81 -5.83
CA VAL A 163 6.27 -5.44 -6.42
C VAL A 163 6.12 -4.68 -7.73
N HIS A 164 6.89 -3.62 -7.97
CA HIS A 164 6.86 -2.88 -9.24
C HIS A 164 5.47 -2.33 -9.64
N ASN A 165 4.60 -1.95 -8.70
CA ASN A 165 3.33 -1.33 -9.02
C ASN A 165 3.44 0.20 -9.01
N HIS A 166 2.64 0.86 -9.84
CA HIS A 166 2.44 2.31 -9.81
C HIS A 166 1.07 2.61 -9.20
N MET A 167 1.08 3.26 -8.05
CA MET A 167 -0.11 3.51 -7.23
C MET A 167 -0.26 4.99 -6.97
N HIS A 168 -1.31 5.63 -7.52
CA HIS A 168 -1.45 7.07 -7.36
C HIS A 168 -2.88 7.60 -7.32
N THR A 169 -3.06 8.83 -6.84
CA THR A 169 -4.40 9.45 -6.73
C THR A 169 -5.33 8.59 -5.86
N ILE A 170 -4.86 8.35 -4.63
CA ILE A 170 -5.44 7.39 -3.69
C ILE A 170 -6.08 8.13 -2.53
N GLY A 171 -7.24 7.65 -2.09
CA GLY A 171 -8.03 8.20 -0.98
C GLY A 171 -8.77 9.50 -1.30
N GLN A 172 -8.13 10.40 -2.07
CA GLN A 172 -8.69 11.65 -2.61
C GLN A 172 -9.40 12.56 -1.58
N GLY A 173 -9.11 12.39 -0.29
CA GLY A 173 -9.75 13.19 0.76
C GLY A 173 -11.15 12.73 1.16
N VAL A 174 -11.61 11.55 0.72
CA VAL A 174 -12.98 11.06 0.98
C VAL A 174 -13.05 10.28 2.29
N LEU A 175 -12.17 9.30 2.47
CA LEU A 175 -12.12 8.44 3.67
C LEU A 175 -10.85 8.68 4.51
N SER A 176 -10.81 8.10 5.69
CA SER A 176 -9.68 8.15 6.64
C SER A 176 -9.15 6.75 6.92
N ASP A 177 -8.05 6.65 7.67
CA ASP A 177 -7.44 5.39 8.11
C ASP A 177 -7.03 4.46 6.96
N MET A 178 -6.10 4.95 6.14
CA MET A 178 -5.73 4.30 4.88
C MET A 178 -4.26 4.47 4.56
N GLY A 179 -3.69 3.48 3.86
CA GLY A 179 -2.38 3.54 3.21
C GLY A 179 -2.48 3.13 1.75
N ALA A 180 -1.62 3.62 0.85
CA ALA A 180 -1.63 3.11 -0.53
C ALA A 180 -1.37 1.60 -0.54
N VAL A 181 -0.37 1.15 0.23
CA VAL A 181 -0.23 -0.26 0.62
C VAL A 181 -0.45 -0.39 2.12
N TYR A 182 -1.48 -1.15 2.49
CA TYR A 182 -1.88 -1.45 3.86
C TYR A 182 -1.62 -2.92 4.19
N THR A 183 -1.01 -3.19 5.36
CA THR A 183 -0.82 -4.56 5.86
C THR A 183 -1.42 -4.76 7.25
N LEU A 184 -1.83 -5.98 7.55
CA LEU A 184 -2.50 -6.34 8.80
C LEU A 184 -2.11 -7.76 9.28
N GLY A 185 -1.69 -7.88 10.54
CA GLY A 185 -1.31 -9.15 11.15
C GLY A 185 0.07 -9.70 10.75
N ILE A 186 0.43 -10.85 11.33
CA ILE A 186 1.76 -11.49 11.12
C ILE A 186 1.91 -11.95 9.66
N ALA A 187 2.93 -11.47 8.95
CA ALA A 187 3.07 -11.69 7.50
C ALA A 187 4.54 -11.95 7.07
N PRO A 188 5.19 -13.00 7.60
CA PRO A 188 6.57 -13.32 7.24
C PRO A 188 6.70 -13.61 5.74
N GLY A 189 7.83 -13.21 5.17
CA GLY A 189 8.11 -13.38 3.74
C GLY A 189 7.29 -12.48 2.82
N THR A 190 6.35 -11.69 3.35
CA THR A 190 5.63 -10.68 2.56
C THR A 190 6.57 -9.52 2.24
N GLU A 191 6.56 -9.12 0.97
CA GLU A 191 7.44 -8.12 0.39
C GLU A 191 6.61 -7.04 -0.32
N VAL A 192 6.88 -5.78 0.01
CA VAL A 192 6.36 -4.59 -0.69
C VAL A 192 7.57 -3.85 -1.25
N SER A 193 7.87 -4.03 -2.53
CA SER A 193 9.13 -3.52 -3.07
C SER A 193 9.07 -2.87 -4.45
N HIS A 194 9.98 -1.93 -4.68
CA HIS A 194 10.14 -1.27 -5.98
C HIS A 194 8.86 -0.64 -6.55
N ASN A 195 7.92 -0.24 -5.69
CA ASN A 195 6.70 0.44 -6.10
C ASN A 195 6.93 1.95 -6.22
N ARG A 196 6.18 2.59 -7.12
CA ARG A 196 6.06 4.05 -7.21
C ARG A 196 4.70 4.45 -6.63
N ILE A 197 4.71 5.21 -5.54
CA ILE A 197 3.50 5.56 -4.79
C ILE A 197 3.42 7.06 -4.64
N HIS A 198 2.33 7.69 -5.08
CA HIS A 198 2.16 9.13 -4.86
C HIS A 198 0.75 9.67 -4.87
N ASP A 199 0.59 10.91 -4.40
CA ASP A 199 -0.72 11.59 -4.36
C ASP A 199 -1.73 10.81 -3.53
N VAL A 200 -1.38 10.57 -2.27
CA VAL A 200 -2.19 9.82 -1.30
C VAL A 200 -2.78 10.79 -0.28
N ARG A 201 -4.11 10.86 -0.22
CA ARG A 201 -4.84 11.79 0.66
C ARG A 201 -5.89 11.07 1.47
N SER A 202 -6.29 11.68 2.59
CA SER A 202 -7.40 11.22 3.42
C SER A 202 -8.21 12.42 3.90
N PHE A 203 -9.45 12.18 4.33
CA PHE A 203 -10.32 13.21 4.89
C PHE A 203 -9.77 13.74 6.22
N GLY A 204 -9.72 12.87 7.24
CA GLY A 204 -9.25 13.18 8.59
C GLY A 204 -7.82 12.71 8.79
N TYR A 205 -7.65 11.54 9.41
CA TYR A 205 -6.32 10.96 9.67
C TYR A 205 -5.97 9.87 8.65
N GLY A 206 -4.68 9.63 8.46
CA GLY A 206 -4.15 8.63 7.52
C GLY A 206 -3.89 9.20 6.13
N GLY A 207 -3.83 8.36 5.12
CA GLY A 207 -3.32 8.75 3.80
C GLY A 207 -1.80 8.61 3.77
N TRP A 208 -1.33 7.45 4.22
CA TRP A 208 0.08 7.07 4.21
C TRP A 208 0.46 6.40 2.89
N GLY A 209 1.73 6.42 2.53
CA GLY A 209 2.21 5.60 1.40
C GLY A 209 2.23 4.12 1.76
N LEU A 210 3.06 3.78 2.75
CA LEU A 210 3.22 2.44 3.28
C LEU A 210 2.69 2.38 4.71
N TYR A 211 1.69 1.54 4.97
CA TYR A 211 1.03 1.45 6.27
C TYR A 211 1.04 0.02 6.82
N THR A 212 1.88 -0.20 7.83
CA THR A 212 1.86 -1.41 8.66
C THR A 212 0.94 -1.22 9.87
N ASP A 213 -0.27 -1.77 9.79
CA ASP A 213 -1.29 -1.66 10.82
C ASP A 213 -1.25 -2.84 11.81
N GLU A 214 -2.26 -2.96 12.66
CA GLU A 214 -2.37 -3.86 13.81
C GLU A 214 -1.69 -5.23 13.66
N GLY A 215 -0.57 -5.41 14.37
CA GLY A 215 0.14 -6.69 14.44
C GLY A 215 0.98 -7.03 13.20
N SER A 216 1.06 -6.13 12.22
CA SER A 216 1.92 -6.27 11.05
C SER A 216 3.34 -6.63 11.48
N SER A 217 3.80 -7.82 11.11
CA SER A 217 5.07 -8.34 11.60
C SER A 217 5.83 -9.11 10.54
N GLY A 218 7.14 -8.89 10.48
CA GLY A 218 8.04 -9.57 9.54
C GLY A 218 7.86 -9.17 8.07
N VAL A 219 7.19 -8.04 7.81
CA VAL A 219 7.03 -7.49 6.45
C VAL A 219 8.31 -6.77 6.04
N VAL A 220 8.74 -6.99 4.79
CA VAL A 220 9.84 -6.23 4.17
C VAL A 220 9.26 -5.19 3.22
N MET A 221 9.62 -3.92 3.44
CA MET A 221 9.29 -2.81 2.55
C MET A 221 10.59 -2.19 2.03
N GLU A 222 10.91 -2.45 0.77
CA GLU A 222 12.23 -2.15 0.20
C GLU A 222 12.18 -1.48 -1.18
N GLY A 223 13.01 -0.47 -1.42
CA GLY A 223 13.18 0.05 -2.78
C GLY A 223 12.00 0.87 -3.29
N ASN A 224 11.07 1.30 -2.44
CA ASN A 224 9.89 2.05 -2.87
C ASN A 224 10.20 3.55 -3.00
N GLN A 225 9.65 4.19 -4.03
CA GLN A 225 9.61 5.65 -4.16
C GLN A 225 8.22 6.13 -3.76
N VAL A 226 8.13 6.86 -2.65
CA VAL A 226 6.86 7.26 -2.02
C VAL A 226 6.86 8.76 -1.81
N TYR A 227 5.93 9.48 -2.43
CA TYR A 227 5.91 10.94 -2.34
C TYR A 227 4.54 11.59 -2.39
N ARG A 228 4.39 12.82 -1.88
CA ARG A 228 3.10 13.54 -1.80
C ARG A 228 2.00 12.74 -1.10
N THR A 229 2.30 12.28 0.11
CA THR A 229 1.35 11.62 1.02
C THR A 229 0.87 12.63 2.07
N LYS A 230 -0.35 12.48 2.59
CA LYS A 230 -0.87 13.37 3.64
C LYS A 230 -0.14 13.17 4.98
N CYS A 231 -0.28 12.00 5.59
CA CYS A 231 0.23 11.73 6.95
C CYS A 231 1.60 11.00 6.97
N GLY A 232 2.32 10.98 5.85
CA GLY A 232 3.69 10.47 5.74
C GLY A 232 3.87 9.29 4.78
N GLY A 233 5.10 9.12 4.33
CA GLY A 233 5.48 8.06 3.39
C GLY A 233 5.45 6.66 4.01
N PHE A 234 5.72 6.56 5.32
CA PHE A 234 5.63 5.32 6.09
C PHE A 234 4.93 5.54 7.43
N HIS A 235 4.10 4.58 7.82
CA HIS A 235 3.50 4.50 9.16
C HIS A 235 3.55 3.08 9.74
N GLN A 236 4.02 3.00 10.98
CA GLN A 236 3.78 1.86 11.87
C GLN A 236 2.72 2.23 12.91
N HIS A 237 1.56 1.58 12.88
CA HIS A 237 0.64 1.64 14.02
C HIS A 237 1.20 0.83 15.19
N TYR A 238 1.17 -0.50 15.10
CA TYR A 238 1.82 -1.42 16.03
C TYR A 238 2.10 -2.76 15.35
N GLY A 239 3.08 -3.52 15.83
CA GLY A 239 3.63 -4.65 15.10
C GLY A 239 5.05 -4.99 15.52
N LYS A 240 5.65 -5.99 14.87
CA LYS A 240 6.95 -6.53 15.30
C LYS A 240 7.92 -6.78 14.14
N GLU A 241 9.14 -6.28 14.29
CA GLU A 241 10.31 -6.59 13.47
C GLU A 241 10.13 -6.40 11.95
N ASN A 242 9.31 -5.43 11.52
CA ASN A 242 9.23 -5.05 10.10
C ASN A 242 10.54 -4.43 9.62
N ARG A 243 10.86 -4.59 8.32
CA ARG A 243 12.12 -4.11 7.71
C ARG A 243 11.81 -3.07 6.65
N ILE A 244 12.10 -1.81 6.96
CA ILE A 244 11.83 -0.67 6.07
C ILE A 244 13.18 -0.14 5.59
N ARG A 245 13.56 -0.43 4.36
CA ARG A 245 14.92 -0.10 3.91
C ARG A 245 15.05 0.31 2.46
N ASN A 246 16.05 1.12 2.15
CA ASN A 246 16.34 1.52 0.76
C ASN A 246 15.14 2.19 0.07
N ASN A 247 14.31 2.94 0.80
CA ASN A 247 13.16 3.66 0.23
C ASN A 247 13.49 5.16 0.11
N VAL A 248 12.81 5.83 -0.83
CA VAL A 248 12.72 7.30 -0.87
C VAL A 248 11.34 7.68 -0.34
N PHE A 249 11.31 8.47 0.72
CA PHE A 249 10.11 9.10 1.26
C PHE A 249 10.22 10.61 1.07
N ALA A 250 9.33 11.20 0.28
CA ALA A 250 9.44 12.61 -0.08
C ALA A 250 8.12 13.39 0.03
N LEU A 251 8.21 14.66 0.42
CA LEU A 251 7.12 15.63 0.29
C LEU A 251 5.82 15.21 1.02
N GLY A 252 5.93 14.60 2.21
CA GLY A 252 4.79 14.38 3.11
C GLY A 252 4.19 15.70 3.58
N THR A 253 2.86 15.78 3.70
CA THR A 253 2.15 17.04 3.97
C THR A 253 2.14 17.41 5.45
N GLU A 254 1.76 16.49 6.32
CA GLU A 254 1.63 16.73 7.76
C GLU A 254 2.85 16.22 8.55
N GLN A 255 3.48 15.15 8.06
CA GLN A 255 4.74 14.59 8.56
C GLN A 255 5.36 13.69 7.47
N GLN A 256 6.60 13.24 7.69
CA GLN A 256 7.29 12.35 6.74
C GLN A 256 7.18 10.88 7.12
N ILE A 257 7.38 10.56 8.40
CA ILE A 257 7.32 9.20 8.95
C ILE A 257 6.47 9.22 10.22
N GLN A 258 5.65 8.20 10.44
CA GLN A 258 4.80 8.11 11.61
C GLN A 258 4.98 6.79 12.36
N ARG A 259 4.88 6.86 13.68
CA ARG A 259 4.75 5.70 14.57
C ARG A 259 3.75 6.01 15.68
N SER A 260 2.83 5.10 16.01
CA SER A 260 1.74 5.43 16.93
C SER A 260 1.77 4.70 18.28
N ARG A 261 1.81 3.36 18.30
CA ARG A 261 1.73 2.59 19.55
C ARG A 261 3.10 2.07 19.97
N THR A 262 3.37 2.16 21.27
CA THR A 262 4.55 1.59 21.92
C THR A 262 4.29 0.15 22.33
N GLU A 263 5.28 -0.72 22.16
CA GLU A 263 5.22 -2.13 22.55
C GLU A 263 6.57 -2.55 23.14
N PRO A 264 6.63 -3.59 23.99
CA PRO A 264 7.85 -3.99 24.70
C PRO A 264 8.92 -4.66 23.82
N HIS A 265 8.69 -4.75 22.51
CA HIS A 265 9.59 -5.34 21.52
C HIS A 265 9.80 -4.39 20.35
N VAL A 266 10.87 -4.63 19.57
CA VAL A 266 11.19 -3.82 18.40
C VAL A 266 10.05 -3.87 17.37
N SER A 267 9.49 -2.71 17.05
CA SER A 267 8.42 -2.56 16.06
C SER A 267 8.95 -2.73 14.63
N PHE A 268 10.01 -1.99 14.30
CA PHE A 268 10.61 -2.02 12.97
C PHE A 268 12.08 -1.59 12.98
N PHE A 269 12.73 -1.89 11.87
CA PHE A 269 14.06 -1.42 11.51
C PHE A 269 13.92 -0.51 10.30
N PHE A 270 14.46 0.70 10.38
CA PHE A 270 14.38 1.72 9.36
C PHE A 270 15.79 2.08 8.91
N GLU A 271 16.23 1.49 7.80
CA GLU A 271 17.65 1.48 7.42
C GLU A 271 17.88 1.93 5.99
N ARG A 272 18.88 2.79 5.75
CA ARG A 272 19.24 3.23 4.37
C ARG A 272 18.07 3.84 3.62
N ASN A 273 17.20 4.58 4.28
CA ASN A 273 16.15 5.34 3.59
C ASN A 273 16.60 6.79 3.37
N ILE A 274 16.00 7.44 2.39
CA ILE A 274 16.12 8.89 2.20
C ILE A 274 14.78 9.53 2.56
N VAL A 275 14.80 10.53 3.43
CA VAL A 275 13.62 11.32 3.80
C VAL A 275 13.85 12.77 3.38
N TYR A 276 13.02 13.28 2.47
CA TYR A 276 13.19 14.58 1.84
C TYR A 276 11.91 15.42 1.88
N TRP A 277 11.98 16.67 2.35
CA TRP A 277 10.80 17.55 2.35
C TRP A 277 11.16 19.04 2.33
N ASN A 278 10.17 19.88 2.05
CA ASN A 278 10.36 21.32 1.82
C ASN A 278 9.22 22.19 2.38
N ASN A 279 8.37 21.63 3.23
CA ASN A 279 7.28 22.34 3.90
C ASN A 279 7.53 22.41 5.42
N ASP A 280 6.65 23.07 6.15
CA ASP A 280 6.82 23.29 7.59
C ASP A 280 6.50 22.07 8.47
N SER A 281 6.27 20.90 7.87
CA SER A 281 5.94 19.69 8.62
C SER A 281 7.14 19.12 9.39
N PRO A 282 6.90 18.48 10.54
CA PRO A 282 7.93 17.69 11.22
C PRO A 282 8.33 16.46 10.39
N MET A 283 9.53 15.95 10.64
CA MET A 283 9.95 14.67 10.09
C MET A 283 9.13 13.52 10.69
N LEU A 284 9.07 13.46 12.02
CA LEU A 284 8.50 12.34 12.78
C LEU A 284 7.17 12.75 13.43
N GLY A 285 6.09 12.10 13.02
CA GLY A 285 4.75 12.31 13.56
C GLY A 285 4.38 11.32 14.66
N SER A 286 3.44 11.72 15.52
CA SER A 286 2.86 10.92 16.60
C SER A 286 3.85 10.58 17.74
N ASN A 287 4.23 9.31 17.95
CA ASN A 287 4.82 8.85 19.21
C ASN A 287 6.20 8.17 19.04
N TRP A 288 7.20 8.77 19.68
CA TRP A 288 8.62 8.35 19.64
C TRP A 288 9.28 8.35 21.03
N LYS A 289 8.47 8.13 22.08
CA LYS A 289 8.90 8.28 23.47
C LYS A 289 9.76 7.12 24.00
N ASP A 290 9.65 5.94 23.41
CA ASP A 290 10.48 4.77 23.74
C ASP A 290 11.59 4.55 22.70
N ASP A 291 12.39 3.49 22.86
CA ASP A 291 13.42 3.09 21.89
C ASP A 291 13.14 1.71 21.29
N GLN A 292 11.87 1.34 21.11
CA GLN A 292 11.46 0.04 20.55
C GLN A 292 11.34 0.08 19.02
N PHE A 293 12.33 0.71 18.40
CA PHE A 293 12.58 0.78 16.96
C PHE A 293 14.09 0.91 16.74
N ARG A 294 14.58 0.62 15.54
CA ARG A 294 15.99 0.80 15.19
C ARG A 294 16.08 1.61 13.91
N MET A 295 16.70 2.77 13.97
CA MET A 295 16.95 3.61 12.80
C MET A 295 18.46 3.70 12.58
N ASP A 296 18.94 3.48 11.35
CA ASP A 296 20.37 3.66 11.05
C ASP A 296 20.66 3.83 9.55
N TYR A 297 21.81 4.41 9.21
CA TYR A 297 22.26 4.62 7.81
C TYR A 297 21.29 5.42 6.93
N ASN A 298 20.41 6.25 7.51
CA ASN A 298 19.43 7.04 6.76
C ASN A 298 20.02 8.40 6.33
N VAL A 299 19.43 9.01 5.29
CA VAL A 299 19.68 10.41 4.92
C VAL A 299 18.41 11.21 5.16
N TYR A 300 18.52 12.25 5.97
CA TYR A 300 17.42 13.18 6.25
C TYR A 300 17.74 14.55 5.69
N TYR A 301 16.81 15.15 4.95
CA TYR A 301 17.01 16.47 4.38
C TYR A 301 15.73 17.28 4.29
N HIS A 302 15.74 18.42 4.99
CA HIS A 302 14.77 19.48 4.80
C HIS A 302 15.39 20.57 3.92
N VAL A 303 14.67 21.02 2.89
CA VAL A 303 15.08 22.17 2.07
C VAL A 303 14.99 23.46 2.90
N GLY A 304 16.14 24.02 3.27
CA GLY A 304 16.22 25.35 3.89
C GLY A 304 15.94 25.43 5.40
N LYS A 305 15.75 24.30 6.10
CA LYS A 305 15.62 24.29 7.57
C LYS A 305 16.45 23.17 8.21
N PRO A 306 16.82 23.30 9.50
CA PRO A 306 17.40 22.20 10.26
C PRO A 306 16.42 21.02 10.37
N VAL A 307 16.97 19.80 10.34
CA VAL A 307 16.22 18.58 10.68
C VAL A 307 16.21 18.44 12.20
N VAL A 308 15.02 18.23 12.78
CA VAL A 308 14.80 18.12 14.22
C VAL A 308 14.21 16.76 14.57
N PHE A 309 14.75 16.15 15.62
CA PHE A 309 14.33 14.87 16.18
C PHE A 309 13.49 15.08 17.46
N PRO A 310 12.76 14.05 17.95
CA PRO A 310 11.93 14.15 19.14
C PRO A 310 12.68 14.71 20.36
N GLY A 311 12.09 15.71 21.01
CA GLY A 311 12.73 16.44 22.10
C GLY A 311 13.55 17.66 21.66
N ASP A 312 13.27 18.17 20.46
CA ASP A 312 13.97 19.30 19.83
C ASP A 312 15.48 19.08 19.64
N LEU A 313 15.86 17.81 19.44
CA LEU A 313 17.25 17.38 19.30
C LEU A 313 17.73 17.54 17.87
N ASP A 314 19.00 17.91 17.70
CA ASP A 314 19.69 17.69 16.42
C ASP A 314 20.10 16.21 16.25
N LEU A 315 20.71 15.87 15.11
CA LEU A 315 21.14 14.49 14.85
C LEU A 315 22.21 14.00 15.84
N ALA A 316 23.16 14.84 16.23
CA ALA A 316 24.25 14.43 17.11
C ALA A 316 23.73 14.17 18.54
N GLU A 317 22.82 15.02 19.01
CA GLU A 317 22.12 14.82 20.29
C GLU A 317 21.22 13.58 20.26
N TRP A 318 20.47 13.37 19.17
CA TRP A 318 19.66 12.17 18.97
C TRP A 318 20.51 10.89 19.05
N GLN A 319 21.64 10.87 18.35
CA GLN A 319 22.60 9.77 18.39
C GLN A 319 23.15 9.53 19.80
N ALA A 320 23.60 10.58 20.49
CA ALA A 320 24.21 10.47 21.80
C ALA A 320 23.22 10.08 22.90
N GLN A 321 22.00 10.63 22.87
CA GLN A 321 21.00 10.45 23.93
C GLN A 321 20.15 9.19 23.74
N ARG A 322 19.86 8.80 22.49
CA ARG A 322 18.92 7.72 22.18
C ARG A 322 19.59 6.49 21.56
N GLY A 323 20.85 6.59 21.13
CA GLY A 323 21.56 5.49 20.48
C GLY A 323 20.95 5.08 19.13
N GLN A 324 20.23 5.99 18.49
CA GLN A 324 19.58 5.81 17.21
C GLN A 324 20.38 6.52 16.11
N ASP A 325 20.23 6.09 14.87
CA ASP A 325 20.76 6.76 13.68
C ASP A 325 22.29 6.97 13.71
N ALA A 326 23.04 6.06 14.35
CA ALA A 326 24.48 6.20 14.61
C ALA A 326 25.33 6.51 13.37
N HIS A 327 24.92 6.03 12.20
CA HIS A 327 25.59 6.23 10.91
C HIS A 327 24.77 7.07 9.93
N SER A 328 23.61 7.57 10.34
CA SER A 328 22.75 8.41 9.49
C SER A 328 23.35 9.81 9.31
N LEU A 329 22.86 10.52 8.31
CA LEU A 329 23.33 11.85 7.93
C LEU A 329 22.15 12.82 7.79
N VAL A 330 22.33 14.05 8.28
CA VAL A 330 21.55 15.20 7.82
C VAL A 330 22.35 15.87 6.71
N ALA A 331 21.98 15.61 5.45
CA ALA A 331 22.71 16.08 4.28
C ALA A 331 21.81 16.07 3.03
N ASP A 332 22.09 16.97 2.08
CA ASP A 332 21.40 16.97 0.78
C ASP A 332 21.61 15.63 0.06
N PRO A 333 20.54 14.89 -0.27
CA PRO A 333 20.65 13.63 -1.00
C PRO A 333 21.17 13.82 -2.42
N LYS A 334 21.19 15.05 -2.94
CA LYS A 334 21.58 15.41 -4.32
C LYS A 334 20.72 14.71 -5.34
N PHE A 335 19.41 14.90 -5.23
CA PHE A 335 18.49 14.48 -6.27
C PHE A 335 18.75 15.24 -7.58
N VAL A 336 18.44 14.62 -8.72
CA VAL A 336 18.62 15.21 -10.05
C VAL A 336 17.66 16.39 -10.26
N ALA A 337 16.36 16.20 -10.01
CA ALA A 337 15.35 17.25 -10.16
C ALA A 337 14.10 16.95 -9.28
N PRO A 338 14.19 17.05 -7.95
CA PRO A 338 13.09 16.68 -7.04
C PRO A 338 11.83 17.54 -7.22
N GLU A 339 11.95 18.75 -7.80
CA GLU A 339 10.82 19.60 -8.16
C GLU A 339 10.02 19.09 -9.38
N LYS A 340 10.58 18.11 -10.11
CA LYS A 340 9.95 17.41 -11.24
C LYS A 340 9.65 15.94 -10.91
N ASP A 341 9.64 15.59 -9.63
CA ASP A 341 9.48 14.21 -9.14
C ASP A 341 10.61 13.25 -9.57
N ASP A 342 11.76 13.80 -9.97
CA ASP A 342 12.95 13.04 -10.29
C ASP A 342 13.85 12.95 -9.04
N PHE A 343 13.72 11.81 -8.37
CA PHE A 343 14.47 11.45 -7.18
C PHE A 343 15.67 10.54 -7.49
N ASP A 344 16.17 10.54 -8.73
CA ASP A 344 17.44 9.90 -9.03
C ASP A 344 18.60 10.64 -8.34
N LEU A 345 19.65 9.91 -8.00
CA LEU A 345 20.78 10.45 -7.25
C LEU A 345 21.91 10.88 -8.18
N GLN A 346 22.49 12.04 -7.91
CA GLN A 346 23.76 12.43 -8.51
C GLN A 346 24.89 11.51 -8.01
N PRO A 347 25.96 11.28 -8.82
CA PRO A 347 27.01 10.30 -8.51
C PRO A 347 27.75 10.53 -7.18
N ASP A 348 27.76 11.75 -6.66
CA ASP A 348 28.44 12.15 -5.43
C ASP A 348 27.47 12.34 -4.24
N SER A 349 26.27 11.76 -4.34
CA SER A 349 25.27 11.71 -3.27
C SER A 349 25.82 11.06 -2.00
N PRO A 350 25.55 11.62 -0.81
CA PRO A 350 25.91 11.00 0.46
C PRO A 350 25.17 9.67 0.70
N ALA A 351 23.96 9.50 0.17
CA ALA A 351 23.17 8.27 0.34
C ALA A 351 23.90 7.04 -0.23
N LEU A 352 24.57 7.21 -1.38
CA LEU A 352 25.37 6.14 -2.01
C LEU A 352 26.49 5.64 -1.09
N LYS A 353 27.11 6.54 -0.30
CA LYS A 353 28.17 6.18 0.65
C LYS A 353 27.65 5.37 1.85
N LEU A 354 26.38 5.56 2.22
CA LEU A 354 25.70 4.77 3.26
C LEU A 354 25.17 3.42 2.74
N GLY A 355 25.38 3.13 1.45
CA GLY A 355 24.95 1.91 0.80
C GLY A 355 23.51 1.94 0.29
N PHE A 356 22.92 3.13 0.12
CA PHE A 356 21.67 3.27 -0.63
C PHE A 356 21.89 2.80 -2.08
N LYS A 357 20.98 1.95 -2.57
CA LYS A 357 20.93 1.50 -3.95
C LYS A 357 19.93 2.36 -4.71
N PRO A 358 20.33 3.07 -5.78
CA PRO A 358 19.41 3.82 -6.64
C PRO A 358 18.20 2.98 -7.05
N LEU A 359 17.04 3.64 -7.11
CA LEU A 359 15.77 3.01 -7.47
C LEU A 359 15.60 3.04 -8.98
N ASP A 360 15.09 1.96 -9.56
CA ASP A 360 14.72 1.90 -10.97
C ASP A 360 13.19 2.04 -11.07
N VAL A 361 12.71 3.27 -10.88
CA VAL A 361 11.28 3.56 -10.68
C VAL A 361 10.46 3.50 -11.96
N ASP A 362 11.10 3.60 -13.12
CA ASP A 362 10.46 3.47 -14.43
C ASP A 362 10.00 2.04 -14.73
N LYS A 363 10.47 1.05 -13.95
CA LYS A 363 9.95 -0.32 -13.98
C LYS A 363 8.64 -0.49 -13.22
N ALA A 364 8.25 0.48 -12.40
CA ALA A 364 7.00 0.42 -11.67
C ALA A 364 5.82 0.78 -12.58
N GLY A 365 4.72 0.04 -12.41
CA GLY A 365 3.51 0.22 -13.20
C GLY A 365 3.42 -0.77 -14.35
N ARG A 366 2.44 -0.53 -15.21
CA ARG A 366 2.11 -1.40 -16.33
C ARG A 366 3.21 -1.36 -17.40
N LEU A 367 3.56 -2.53 -17.91
CA LEU A 367 4.56 -2.76 -18.96
C LEU A 367 4.03 -2.49 -20.38
N SER A 368 2.72 -2.32 -20.54
CA SER A 368 2.06 -2.09 -21.83
C SER A 368 0.99 -1.02 -21.71
N ALA A 369 0.87 -0.17 -22.73
CA ALA A 369 -0.17 0.86 -22.77
C ALA A 369 -1.59 0.26 -22.71
N PRO A 370 -2.56 0.94 -22.07
CA PRO A 370 -3.96 0.56 -22.14
C PRO A 370 -4.53 0.59 -23.56
N MET A 371 -5.29 -0.46 -23.91
CA MET A 371 -5.90 -0.62 -25.23
C MET A 371 -7.39 -0.96 -25.16
N LEU A 372 -7.88 -1.54 -24.05
CA LEU A 372 -9.24 -2.10 -23.96
C LEU A 372 -10.27 -1.12 -23.37
N THR A 373 -9.81 0.00 -22.84
CA THR A 373 -10.62 1.02 -22.17
C THR A 373 -10.38 2.43 -22.71
N GLY A 374 -9.55 2.59 -23.75
CA GLY A 374 -9.27 3.89 -24.37
C GLY A 374 -10.45 4.52 -25.11
N ASP A 375 -11.51 3.74 -25.38
CA ASP A 375 -12.77 4.20 -25.95
C ASP A 375 -13.73 4.80 -24.90
N LEU A 376 -13.41 4.69 -23.60
CA LEU A 376 -14.29 5.14 -22.55
C LEU A 376 -14.35 6.66 -22.45
N PRO A 377 -15.54 7.25 -22.27
CA PRO A 377 -15.64 8.64 -21.88
C PRO A 377 -15.00 8.84 -20.48
N PRO A 378 -14.69 10.09 -20.09
CA PRO A 378 -14.24 10.38 -18.74
C PRO A 378 -15.18 9.78 -17.70
N VAL A 379 -14.65 8.96 -16.80
CA VAL A 379 -15.43 8.36 -15.72
C VAL A 379 -15.67 9.43 -14.64
N PRO A 380 -16.93 9.79 -14.34
CA PRO A 380 -17.22 10.79 -13.33
C PRO A 380 -16.63 10.39 -11.96
N ARG A 381 -16.21 11.39 -11.19
CA ARG A 381 -15.93 11.21 -9.78
C ARG A 381 -17.25 11.09 -9.02
N ALA A 382 -17.26 10.29 -7.95
CA ALA A 382 -18.37 10.22 -7.01
C ALA A 382 -18.35 11.36 -5.98
N PHE A 383 -17.17 11.95 -5.74
CA PHE A 383 -16.93 13.02 -4.78
C PHE A 383 -16.03 14.08 -5.42
N ASP A 384 -16.33 15.36 -5.15
CA ASP A 384 -15.59 16.52 -5.67
C ASP A 384 -14.42 16.94 -4.79
#